data_AF-A0A7V3QWD3-F1
#
_entry.id   AF-A0A7V3QWD3-F1
#
_cell.length_a   1.000
_cell.length_b   1.000
_cell.length_c   1.000
_cell.angle_alpha   90.00
_cell.angle_beta   90.00
_cell.angle_gamma   90.00
#
_symmetry.space_group_name_H-M   'P 1'
#
loop_
_entity.id
_entity.type
_entity.pdbx_description
1 polymer ?
#
loop_
_entity_poly.entity_id
_entity_poly.type
_entity_poly.pdbx_seq_one_letter_code
_entity_poly.pdbx_strand_id
1 'polypeptide(L)'
;MHNLLSTLKWTLITAMILLWLGLCLMNREEVCSLVIIPGYLAFQRVPLSVTLIFPLLVAFVVFTVVGMLDQVDHFLQARELKKRIRDLEQEVTQLRNLPIRESLLSQRTLQEENRT
;
A
#
# COMPACT_ATOMS: atom_id res chain seq x y z
N MET A 1 19.72 -10.77 -2.92
CA MET A 1 18.65 -11.70 -2.53
C MET A 1 17.23 -11.19 -2.82
N HIS A 2 16.97 -9.87 -2.79
CA HIS A 2 15.63 -9.32 -3.05
C HIS A 2 15.06 -9.65 -4.45
N ASN A 3 15.91 -9.71 -5.48
CA ASN A 3 15.48 -10.02 -6.85
C ASN A 3 15.04 -11.47 -7.06
N LEU A 4 15.66 -12.45 -6.38
CA LEU A 4 15.32 -13.87 -6.53
C LEU A 4 13.96 -14.21 -5.92
N LEU A 5 13.62 -13.61 -4.77
CA LEU A 5 12.32 -13.81 -4.14
C LEU A 5 11.20 -13.16 -4.97
N SER A 6 11.46 -11.98 -5.54
CA SER A 6 10.52 -11.29 -6.41
C SER A 6 10.25 -12.10 -7.68
N THR A 7 11.29 -12.59 -8.37
CA THR A 7 11.11 -13.42 -9.57
C THR A 7 10.38 -14.72 -9.26
N LEU A 8 10.73 -15.40 -8.16
CA LEU A 8 10.04 -16.63 -7.75
C LEU A 8 8.55 -16.40 -7.45
N LYS A 9 8.21 -15.28 -6.81
CA LYS A 9 6.80 -14.92 -6.56
C LYS A 9 6.04 -14.76 -7.88
N TRP A 10 6.61 -14.04 -8.84
CA TRP A 10 5.96 -13.81 -10.13
C TRP A 10 5.84 -15.08 -10.97
N THR A 11 6.85 -15.95 -10.97
CA THR A 11 6.75 -17.25 -11.67
C THR A 11 5.68 -18.15 -11.05
N LEU A 12 5.60 -18.23 -9.71
CA LEU A 12 4.57 -18.99 -9.02
C LEU A 12 3.16 -18.48 -9.35
N ILE A 13 2.95 -17.15 -9.30
CA ILE A 13 1.66 -16.53 -9.65
C ILE A 13 1.29 -16.86 -11.10
N THR A 14 2.24 -16.74 -12.03
CA THR A 14 2.02 -17.00 -13.45
C THR A 14 1.66 -18.47 -13.70
N ALA A 15 2.38 -19.39 -13.06
CA ALA A 15 2.09 -20.83 -13.14
C ALA A 15 0.68 -21.16 -12.60
N MET A 16 0.28 -20.55 -11.48
CA MET A 16 -1.05 -20.74 -10.90
C MET A 16 -2.17 -20.24 -11.83
N ILE A 17 -1.97 -19.08 -12.46
CA ILE A 17 -2.91 -18.53 -13.44
C ILE A 17 -3.04 -19.46 -14.65
N LEU A 18 -1.93 -19.95 -15.20
CA LEU A 18 -1.93 -20.87 -16.34
C LEU A 18 -2.64 -22.19 -16.00
N LEU A 19 -2.40 -22.74 -14.80
CA LEU A 19 -3.06 -23.96 -14.34
C LEU A 19 -4.57 -23.76 -14.24
N TRP A 20 -5.03 -22.63 -13.68
CA TRP A 20 -6.45 -22.30 -13.60
C TRP A 20 -7.08 -22.18 -15.00
N LEU A 21 -6.40 -21.50 -15.92
CA LEU A 21 -6.85 -21.31 -17.29
C LEU A 21 -6.94 -22.65 -18.03
N GLY A 22 -5.96 -23.54 -17.81
CA GLY A 22 -5.99 -24.92 -18.28
C GLY A 22 -7.22 -25.68 -17.78
N LEU A 23 -7.52 -25.61 -16.47
CA LEU A 23 -8.72 -26.22 -15.89
C LEU A 23 -10.01 -25.67 -16.49
N CYS A 24 -10.09 -24.36 -16.76
CA CYS A 24 -11.26 -23.76 -17.40
C CYS A 24 -11.46 -24.26 -18.84
N LEU A 25 -10.37 -24.43 -19.59
CA LEU A 25 -10.41 -24.93 -20.97
C LEU A 25 -10.77 -26.41 -21.03
N MET A 26 -10.21 -27.23 -20.14
CA MET A 26 -10.49 -28.66 -20.08
C MET A 26 -11.95 -28.96 -19.72
N ASN A 27 -12.55 -28.16 -18.84
CA ASN A 27 -13.93 -28.36 -18.38
C ASN A 27 -14.95 -27.43 -19.08
N ARG A 28 -14.68 -27.03 -20.33
CA ARG A 28 -15.53 -26.07 -21.05
C ARG A 28 -16.93 -26.62 -21.34
N GLU A 29 -17.04 -27.92 -21.59
CA GLU A 29 -18.31 -28.57 -21.94
C GLU A 29 -19.09 -29.07 -20.71
N GLU A 30 -18.48 -29.01 -19.53
CA GLU A 30 -19.13 -29.47 -18.30
C GLU A 30 -20.12 -28.43 -17.78
N VAL A 31 -21.29 -28.91 -17.36
CA VAL A 31 -22.34 -28.13 -16.72
C VAL A 31 -22.50 -28.57 -15.28
N CYS A 32 -22.62 -27.61 -14.38
CA CYS A 32 -22.86 -27.85 -12.96
C CYS A 32 -24.15 -27.17 -12.50
N SER A 33 -24.73 -27.73 -11.44
CA SER A 33 -25.81 -27.08 -10.71
C SER A 33 -25.21 -26.16 -9.65
N LEU A 34 -25.32 -24.85 -9.84
CA LEU A 34 -24.85 -23.87 -8.86
C LEU A 34 -25.97 -23.61 -7.86
N VAL A 35 -25.79 -24.06 -6.62
CA VAL A 35 -26.69 -23.76 -5.50
C VAL A 35 -26.03 -22.69 -4.64
N ILE A 36 -26.56 -21.47 -4.70
CA ILE A 36 -26.06 -20.35 -3.90
C ILE A 36 -26.71 -20.39 -2.51
N ILE A 37 -28.02 -20.65 -2.46
CA ILE A 37 -28.78 -20.81 -1.22
C ILE A 37 -29.59 -22.11 -1.33
N PRO A 38 -29.33 -23.11 -0.47
CA PRO A 38 -30.08 -24.36 -0.51
C PRO A 38 -31.57 -24.10 -0.30
N GLY A 39 -32.38 -24.50 -1.28
CA GLY A 39 -33.83 -24.34 -1.26
C GLY A 39 -34.40 -23.02 -1.80
N TYR A 40 -33.57 -22.03 -2.15
CA TYR A 40 -34.06 -20.73 -2.64
C TYR A 40 -33.50 -20.35 -4.02
N LEU A 41 -32.18 -20.52 -4.23
CA LEU A 41 -31.51 -20.13 -5.48
C LEU A 41 -30.60 -21.26 -5.97
N ALA A 42 -31.11 -22.00 -6.96
CA ALA A 42 -30.38 -23.05 -7.65
C ALA A 42 -30.46 -22.84 -9.17
N PHE A 43 -29.31 -22.76 -9.82
CA PHE A 43 -29.18 -22.71 -11.27
C PHE A 43 -28.77 -24.09 -11.76
N GLN A 44 -29.66 -24.78 -12.47
CA GLN A 44 -29.48 -26.21 -12.80
C GLN A 44 -28.55 -26.47 -14.00
N ARG A 45 -28.19 -25.45 -14.79
CA ARG A 45 -27.33 -25.59 -15.97
C ARG A 45 -26.43 -24.37 -16.13
N VAL A 46 -25.39 -24.27 -15.31
CA VAL A 46 -24.37 -23.24 -15.45
C VAL A 46 -23.11 -23.90 -16.02
N PRO A 47 -22.48 -23.34 -17.07
CA PRO A 47 -21.18 -23.83 -17.54
C PRO A 47 -20.15 -23.76 -16.42
N LEU A 48 -19.42 -24.84 -16.16
CA LEU A 48 -18.43 -24.90 -15.06
C LEU A 48 -17.36 -23.81 -15.21
N SER A 49 -16.96 -23.53 -16.45
CA SER A 49 -16.04 -22.44 -16.80
C SER A 49 -16.49 -21.07 -16.27
N VAL A 50 -17.79 -20.74 -16.38
CA VAL A 50 -18.33 -19.47 -15.86
C VAL A 50 -18.29 -19.45 -14.34
N THR A 51 -18.65 -20.57 -13.70
CA THR A 51 -18.60 -20.72 -12.24
C THR A 51 -17.17 -20.61 -11.69
N LEU A 52 -16.16 -21.01 -12.45
CA LEU A 52 -14.74 -20.86 -12.07
C LEU A 52 -14.20 -19.44 -12.31
N ILE A 53 -14.62 -18.78 -13.39
CA ILE A 53 -14.14 -17.42 -13.73
C ILE A 53 -14.78 -16.35 -12.85
N PHE A 54 -16.06 -16.51 -12.51
CA PHE A 54 -16.81 -15.52 -11.73
C PHE A 54 -16.17 -15.16 -10.38
N PRO A 55 -15.84 -16.10 -9.49
CA PRO A 55 -15.20 -15.78 -8.21
C PRO A 55 -13.80 -15.18 -8.39
N LEU A 56 -13.07 -15.55 -9.44
CA LEU A 56 -11.77 -14.96 -9.76
C LEU A 56 -11.90 -13.48 -10.14
N LEU A 57 -12.92 -13.14 -10.93
CA LEU A 57 -13.23 -11.76 -11.31
C LEU A 57 -13.65 -10.94 -10.07
N VAL A 58 -14.50 -11.50 -9.21
CA VAL A 58 -14.89 -10.86 -7.95
C VAL A 58 -13.67 -10.63 -7.05
N ALA A 59 -12.81 -11.63 -6.89
CA ALA A 59 -11.59 -11.51 -6.10
C ALA A 59 -10.64 -10.43 -6.67
N PHE A 60 -10.50 -10.35 -7.99
CA PHE A 60 -9.69 -9.33 -8.65
C PHE A 60 -10.22 -7.91 -8.39
N VAL A 61 -11.54 -7.71 -8.49
CA VAL A 61 -12.17 -6.42 -8.20
C VAL A 61 -11.94 -6.02 -6.74
N VAL A 62 -12.22 -6.94 -5.80
CA VAL A 62 -12.01 -6.69 -4.37
C VAL A 62 -10.55 -6.35 -4.08
N PHE A 63 -9.60 -7.12 -4.63
CA PHE A 63 -8.17 -6.87 -4.45
C PHE A 63 -7.74 -5.50 -5.00
N THR A 64 -8.28 -5.12 -6.16
CA THR A 64 -8.00 -3.82 -6.78
C THR A 64 -8.52 -2.67 -5.92
N VAL A 65 -9.75 -2.77 -5.41
CA VAL A 65 -10.35 -1.75 -4.54
C VAL A 65 -9.56 -1.62 -3.23
N VAL A 66 -9.25 -2.74 -2.59
CA VAL A 66 -8.45 -2.73 -1.35
C VAL A 66 -7.06 -2.15 -1.60
N GLY A 67 -6.39 -2.53 -2.69
CA GLY A 67 -5.09 -1.97 -3.07
C GLY A 67 -5.13 -0.46 -3.34
N MET A 68 -6.20 0.04 -3.97
CA MET A 68 -6.40 1.48 -4.14
C MET A 68 -6.55 2.21 -2.80
N LEU A 69 -7.33 1.65 -1.86
CA LEU A 69 -7.52 2.24 -0.54
C LEU A 69 -6.20 2.29 0.24
N ASP A 70 -5.43 1.21 0.22
CA ASP A 70 -4.11 1.11 0.87
C ASP A 70 -3.13 2.14 0.29
N GLN A 71 -3.13 2.31 -1.04
CA GLN A 71 -2.30 3.30 -1.70
C GLN A 71 -2.69 4.74 -1.34
N VAL A 72 -3.98 5.02 -1.16
CA VAL A 72 -4.46 6.32 -0.68
C VAL A 72 -3.99 6.57 0.75
N ASP A 73 -4.07 5.56 1.63
CA ASP A 73 -3.61 5.69 3.02
C ASP A 73 -2.09 5.94 3.07
N HIS A 74 -1.30 5.19 2.31
CA HIS A 74 0.13 5.45 2.18
C HIS A 74 0.45 6.85 1.66
N PHE A 75 -0.34 7.37 0.73
CA PHE A 75 -0.17 8.74 0.24
C PHE A 75 -0.48 9.78 1.33
N LEU A 76 -1.52 9.58 2.13
CA LEU A 76 -1.87 10.45 3.24
C LEU A 76 -0.79 10.42 4.32
N GLN A 77 -0.33 9.24 4.71
CA GLN A 77 0.76 9.07 5.67
C GLN A 77 2.05 9.74 5.18
N ALA A 78 2.41 9.58 3.90
CA ALA A 78 3.57 10.25 3.32
C ALA A 78 3.43 11.78 3.33
N ARG A 79 2.23 12.31 3.11
CA ARG A 79 1.95 13.75 3.18
C ARG A 79 2.06 14.27 4.61
N GLU A 80 1.52 13.54 5.59
CA GLU A 80 1.64 13.89 7.00
C GLU A 80 3.10 13.85 7.46
N LEU A 81 3.84 12.82 7.07
CA LEU A 81 5.25 12.68 7.39
C LEU A 81 6.07 13.83 6.81
N LYS A 82 5.82 14.23 5.56
CA LYS A 82 6.44 15.43 4.96
C LYS A 82 6.11 16.72 5.71
N LYS A 83 4.87 16.85 6.21
CA LYS A 83 4.48 18.01 7.03
C LYS A 83 5.25 18.04 8.34
N ARG A 84 5.30 16.91 9.06
CA ARG A 84 6.07 16.78 10.31
C ARG A 84 7.55 17.11 10.11
N ILE A 85 8.17 16.60 9.03
CA ILE A 85 9.57 16.92 8.71
C ILE A 85 9.77 18.43 8.54
N ARG A 86 8.86 19.11 7.83
CA ARG A 86 8.93 20.56 7.63
C ARG A 86 8.79 21.33 8.96
N ASP A 87 7.85 20.91 9.81
CA ASP A 87 7.62 21.55 11.11
C ASP A 87 8.85 21.37 12.02
N LEU A 88 9.45 20.17 12.02
CA LEU A 88 10.72 19.87 12.71
C LEU A 88 11.90 20.69 12.16
N GLU A 89 12.03 20.84 10.84
CA GLU A 89 13.06 21.72 10.24
C GLU A 89 12.89 23.18 10.66
N GLN A 90 11.65 23.66 10.75
CA GLN A 90 11.35 25.02 11.23
C GLN A 90 11.70 25.18 12.70
N GLU A 91 11.36 24.23 13.56
CA GLU A 91 11.76 24.22 14.97
C GLU A 91 13.28 24.24 15.13
N VAL A 92 14.00 23.38 14.41
CA VAL A 92 15.47 23.36 14.43
C VAL A 92 16.04 24.70 13.96
N THR A 93 15.46 25.31 12.94
CA THR A 93 15.89 26.63 12.43
C THR A 93 15.64 27.74 13.45
N GLN A 94 14.49 27.73 14.12
CA GLN A 94 14.17 28.67 15.20
C GLN A 94 15.11 28.48 16.40
N LEU A 95 15.37 27.24 16.81
CA LEU A 95 16.30 26.90 17.87
C LEU A 95 17.73 27.35 17.53
N ARG A 96 18.15 27.24 16.27
CA ARG A 96 19.46 27.68 15.79
C ARG A 96 19.60 29.21 15.74
N ASN A 97 18.49 29.93 15.57
CA ASN A 97 18.43 31.39 15.51
C ASN A 97 18.04 32.04 16.85
N LEU A 98 17.98 31.27 17.95
CA LEU A 98 17.80 31.86 19.28
C LEU A 98 18.96 32.84 19.58
N PRO A 99 18.67 34.07 20.03
CA PRO A 99 19.66 35.13 20.27
C PRO A 99 20.56 34.88 21.50
N ILE A 100 20.77 33.62 21.89
CA ILE A 100 21.69 33.23 22.97
C ILE A 100 23.13 33.53 22.56
N ARG A 101 23.45 33.45 21.27
CA ARG A 101 24.80 33.75 20.76
C ARG A 101 25.11 35.25 20.78
N GLU A 102 24.12 36.10 20.53
CA GLU A 102 24.26 37.56 20.57
C GLU A 102 24.27 38.10 22.01
N SER A 103 23.45 37.56 22.91
CA SER A 103 23.46 37.96 24.31
C SER A 103 24.77 37.60 25.02
N LEU A 104 25.37 36.45 24.70
CA LEU A 104 26.68 36.03 25.25
C LEU A 104 27.85 36.85 24.70
N LEU A 105 27.81 37.22 23.42
CA LEU A 105 28.82 38.12 22.82
C LEU A 105 28.69 39.52 23.40
N SER A 106 27.48 40.05 23.52
CA SER A 106 27.21 41.38 24.07
C SER A 106 27.59 41.47 25.56
N GLN A 107 27.34 40.42 26.36
CA GLN A 107 27.81 40.34 27.74
C GLN A 107 29.33 40.32 27.85
N ARG A 108 30.03 39.59 26.97
CA ARG A 108 31.51 39.57 26.97
C ARG A 108 32.09 40.94 26.62
N THR A 109 31.57 41.62 25.60
CA THR A 109 32.05 42.96 25.23
C THR A 109 31.82 43.99 26.33
N LEU A 110 30.68 43.94 27.03
CA LEU A 110 30.40 44.83 28.17
C LEU A 110 31.29 44.53 29.38
N GLN A 111 31.76 43.29 29.55
CA GLN A 111 32.66 42.90 30.63
C GLN A 111 34.12 43.29 30.36
N GLU A 112 34.52 43.38 29.10
CA GLU A 112 35.84 43.87 28.69
C GLU A 112 35.93 45.39 28.74
N GLU A 113 34.88 46.11 28.34
CA GLU A 113 34.80 47.58 28.40
C GLU A 113 34.81 48.12 29.85
N ASN A 114 34.24 47.37 30.80
CA ASN A 114 34.21 47.75 32.23
C ASN A 114 35.52 47.39 32.97
N ARG A 115 36.50 46.81 32.28
CA ARG A 115 37.84 46.49 32.82
C ARG A 115 38.94 47.45 32.35
N THR A 116 38.64 48.35 31.41
CA THR A 116 39.53 49.44 30.97
C THR A 116 39.15 50.75 31.63
#